data_AF-A0A8H3CQS2-F1
#
_entry.id   AF-A0A8H3CQS2-F1
#
_cell.length_a   1.000
_cell.length_b   1.000
_cell.length_c   1.000
_cell.angle_alpha   90.00
_cell.angle_beta   90.00
_cell.angle_gamma   90.00
#
_symmetry.space_group_name_H-M   'P 1'
#
loop_
_entity.id
_entity.type
_entity.pdbx_description
1 polymer ?
#
loop_
_entity_poly.entity_id
_entity_poly.type
_entity_poly.pdbx_seq_one_letter_code
_entity_poly.pdbx_strand_id
1 'polypeptide(L)'
;MLDNMQSGSTTDSVTSTGELKPEDTRNGSSPTPEKEEKALSEPEEPIEGAKGLNRTGWRYLERFRSVGELNDLSEAIKCFMSEVSLTTKSDPDAARWLTDPGIACTDRFRRLGEIGDLEESIGHITHALVLTADGHPDMARRHANLGASYIERFQRLGELKELEKALENKCRALALTPNGHPDMTHRYADLTVSYTNRYRRLGDLADLENAIESASRALELTPDGHPEMPLRHATLGACYGDRYRHLGEFSDFEKAIESNSRALALNPDNDPHISSRHADLGVSYTDRYSVEAPVYEFR
;
A
#
# COMPACT_ATOMS: atom_id res chain seq x y z
N MET A 1 -14.36 -59.28 -22.24
CA MET A 1 -14.96 -60.55 -21.77
C MET A 1 -14.57 -60.72 -20.32
N LEU A 2 -15.45 -61.40 -19.59
CA LEU A 2 -15.64 -61.38 -18.14
C LEU A 2 -14.55 -62.13 -17.34
N ASP A 3 -14.72 -62.02 -16.02
CA ASP A 3 -14.28 -62.91 -14.92
C ASP A 3 -12.94 -62.53 -14.25
N ASN A 4 -12.87 -61.99 -13.02
CA ASN A 4 -13.59 -62.17 -11.74
C ASN A 4 -13.16 -63.42 -10.94
N MET A 5 -12.91 -63.19 -9.63
CA MET A 5 -12.78 -64.08 -8.45
C MET A 5 -11.45 -63.85 -7.69
N GLN A 6 -11.46 -63.24 -6.50
CA GLN A 6 -11.78 -63.80 -5.16
C GLN A 6 -10.83 -64.95 -4.80
N SER A 7 -10.25 -65.10 -3.60
CA SER A 7 -10.49 -64.60 -2.24
C SER A 7 -9.38 -65.21 -1.34
N GLY A 8 -9.18 -64.74 -0.11
CA GLY A 8 -8.37 -65.49 0.86
C GLY A 8 -7.96 -64.69 2.10
N SER A 9 -8.82 -64.69 3.12
CA SER A 9 -8.55 -64.24 4.50
C SER A 9 -7.79 -65.28 5.32
N THR A 10 -7.06 -64.86 6.35
CA THR A 10 -6.88 -65.48 7.70
C THR A 10 -5.85 -64.63 8.46
N THR A 11 -6.25 -63.77 9.41
CA THR A 11 -6.36 -63.99 10.88
C THR A 11 -5.17 -64.75 11.49
N ASP A 12 -4.38 -64.07 12.33
CA ASP A 12 -4.05 -64.58 13.65
C ASP A 12 -3.67 -63.47 14.64
N SER A 13 -4.28 -63.56 15.80
CA SER A 13 -4.17 -62.71 16.99
C SER A 13 -3.13 -63.29 17.96
N VAL A 14 -2.28 -62.44 18.56
CA VAL A 14 -1.68 -62.74 19.86
C VAL A 14 -1.78 -61.51 20.76
N THR A 15 -2.46 -61.75 21.87
CA THR A 15 -2.67 -60.92 23.06
C THR A 15 -1.38 -60.81 23.89
N SER A 16 -1.12 -59.63 24.47
CA SER A 16 -0.39 -59.57 25.74
C SER A 16 -0.89 -58.40 26.58
N THR A 17 -1.59 -58.77 27.63
CA THR A 17 -2.13 -58.01 28.74
C THR A 17 -1.01 -57.50 29.67
N GLY A 18 -1.06 -56.22 30.04
CA GLY A 18 -0.33 -55.66 31.17
C GLY A 18 -1.31 -54.88 32.05
N GLU A 19 -1.69 -55.48 33.17
CA GLU A 19 -2.66 -54.94 34.13
C GLU A 19 -2.12 -53.75 34.93
N LEU A 20 -3.07 -52.86 35.25
CA LEU A 20 -3.00 -51.69 36.11
C LEU A 20 -2.89 -52.07 37.59
N LYS A 21 -2.28 -51.17 38.39
CA LYS A 21 -2.69 -50.94 39.78
C LYS A 21 -2.93 -49.44 40.02
N PRO A 22 -3.83 -49.10 40.95
CA PRO A 22 -4.58 -47.84 40.92
C PRO A 22 -3.93 -46.79 41.82
N GLU A 23 -3.94 -45.53 41.37
CA GLU A 23 -3.79 -44.39 42.26
C GLU A 23 -5.09 -43.61 42.37
N ASP A 24 -5.31 -43.22 43.61
CA ASP A 24 -6.55 -42.79 44.19
C ASP A 24 -6.82 -41.32 43.93
N THR A 25 -8.11 -41.03 43.93
CA THR A 25 -8.78 -39.76 43.71
C THR A 25 -8.20 -38.56 44.48
N ARG A 26 -8.01 -37.42 43.80
CA ARG A 26 -8.48 -36.08 44.23
C ARG A 26 -8.08 -34.95 43.27
N ASN A 27 -9.00 -33.99 43.19
CA ASN A 27 -8.93 -32.66 42.58
C ASN A 27 -9.04 -32.57 41.04
N GLY A 28 -10.29 -32.57 40.60
CA GLY A 28 -10.69 -31.76 39.46
C GLY A 28 -10.45 -30.28 39.73
N SER A 29 -9.72 -29.64 38.84
CA SER A 29 -9.73 -28.20 38.58
C SER A 29 -9.22 -28.02 37.17
N SER A 30 -10.15 -28.08 36.22
CA SER A 30 -9.94 -27.61 34.86
C SER A 30 -9.46 -26.15 34.92
N PRO A 31 -8.36 -25.76 34.26
CA PRO A 31 -8.02 -24.35 34.17
C PRO A 31 -9.04 -23.70 33.22
N THR A 32 -9.91 -22.86 33.78
CA THR A 32 -10.75 -21.95 33.00
C THR A 32 -9.85 -20.99 32.20
N PRO A 33 -10.22 -20.64 30.96
CA PRO A 33 -9.51 -19.62 30.20
C PRO A 33 -9.93 -18.25 30.73
N GLU A 34 -9.40 -17.85 31.88
CA GLU A 34 -9.74 -16.58 32.55
C GLU A 34 -8.52 -15.79 33.00
N LYS A 35 -7.33 -16.13 32.49
CA LYS A 35 -6.09 -15.42 32.85
C LYS A 35 -5.16 -15.24 31.67
N GLU A 36 -5.64 -14.57 30.63
CA GLU A 36 -4.76 -13.85 29.69
C GLU A 36 -5.43 -12.59 29.10
N GLU A 37 -6.50 -12.09 29.74
CA GLU A 37 -6.96 -10.71 29.53
C GLU A 37 -6.23 -9.82 30.54
N LYS A 38 -4.93 -9.63 30.30
CA LYS A 38 -4.14 -8.66 31.07
C LYS A 38 -4.52 -7.26 30.57
N ALA A 39 -5.61 -6.76 31.14
CA ALA A 39 -5.90 -5.37 31.42
C ALA A 39 -4.94 -4.37 30.74
N LEU A 40 -5.30 -3.95 29.53
CA LEU A 40 -5.05 -2.58 29.05
C LEU A 40 -6.19 -1.69 29.58
N SER A 41 -6.33 -1.66 30.90
CA SER A 41 -7.25 -0.77 31.61
C SER A 41 -6.43 0.05 32.60
N GLU A 42 -5.82 1.13 32.12
CA GLU A 42 -5.34 2.25 32.93
C GLU A 42 -5.39 3.54 32.10
N PRO A 43 -5.43 4.70 32.78
CA PRO A 43 -6.62 5.37 33.26
C PRO A 43 -7.24 6.29 32.19
N GLU A 44 -8.54 6.56 32.28
CA GLU A 44 -9.13 7.74 31.63
C GLU A 44 -8.51 8.99 32.30
N GLU A 45 -7.36 9.45 31.81
CA GLU A 45 -6.89 10.79 32.11
C GLU A 45 -7.95 11.80 31.63
N PRO A 46 -8.27 12.83 32.43
CA PRO A 46 -9.19 13.88 32.00
C PRO A 46 -8.66 14.48 30.69
N ILE A 47 -9.52 14.55 29.68
CA ILE A 47 -9.23 15.15 28.38
C ILE A 47 -9.07 16.67 28.59
N GLU A 48 -7.91 17.10 29.07
CA GLU A 48 -7.62 18.52 29.27
C GLU A 48 -6.87 19.06 28.05
N GLY A 49 -7.66 19.46 27.05
CA GLY A 49 -7.23 20.34 25.96
C GLY A 49 -7.06 19.68 24.59
N ALA A 50 -7.04 20.53 23.55
CA ALA A 50 -6.92 20.15 22.13
C ALA A 50 -5.75 19.19 21.86
N LYS A 51 -4.59 19.39 22.51
CA LYS A 51 -3.40 18.53 22.36
C LYS A 51 -3.58 17.12 22.93
N GLY A 52 -4.40 16.95 23.98
CA GLY A 52 -4.73 15.64 24.55
C GLY A 52 -5.64 14.83 23.62
N LEU A 53 -6.60 15.50 22.98
CA LEU A 53 -7.46 14.90 21.95
C LEU A 53 -6.67 14.46 20.72
N ASN A 54 -5.72 15.28 20.25
CA ASN A 54 -4.84 14.93 19.14
C ASN A 54 -4.08 13.62 19.43
N ARG A 55 -3.43 13.54 20.59
CA ARG A 55 -2.66 12.36 21.00
C ARG A 55 -3.54 11.11 21.08
N THR A 56 -4.75 11.27 21.60
CA THR A 56 -5.71 10.17 21.74
C THR A 56 -6.20 9.70 20.37
N GLY A 57 -6.48 10.63 19.45
CA GLY A 57 -6.85 10.31 18.07
C GLY A 57 -5.75 9.52 17.35
N TRP A 58 -4.49 9.92 17.48
CA TRP A 58 -3.35 9.19 16.91
C TRP A 58 -3.18 7.79 17.51
N ARG A 59 -3.42 7.62 18.82
CA ARG A 59 -3.37 6.30 19.46
C ARG A 59 -4.44 5.36 18.90
N TYR A 60 -5.66 5.85 18.68
CA TYR A 60 -6.70 5.06 18.02
C TYR A 60 -6.33 4.74 16.57
N LEU A 61 -5.78 5.69 15.82
CA LEU A 61 -5.35 5.44 14.44
C LEU A 61 -4.25 4.38 14.34
N GLU A 62 -3.30 4.37 15.28
CA GLU A 62 -2.24 3.36 15.34
C GLU A 62 -2.80 1.98 15.74
N ARG A 63 -3.75 1.93 16.68
CA ARG A 63 -4.46 0.68 17.02
C ARG A 63 -5.27 0.14 15.85
N PHE A 64 -5.93 1.02 15.09
CA PHE A 64 -6.59 0.65 13.85
C PHE A 64 -5.59 0.08 12.82
N ARG A 65 -4.42 0.70 12.64
CA ARG A 65 -3.43 0.22 11.66
C ARG A 65 -2.86 -1.15 12.00
N SER A 66 -2.74 -1.45 13.30
CA SER A 66 -2.21 -2.74 13.78
C SER A 66 -3.27 -3.84 13.87
N VAL A 67 -4.45 -3.53 14.42
CA VAL A 67 -5.50 -4.52 14.73
C VAL A 67 -6.63 -4.54 13.70
N GLY A 68 -6.89 -3.39 13.04
CA GLY A 68 -7.88 -3.27 11.98
C GLY A 68 -9.31 -2.99 12.45
N GLU A 69 -9.52 -2.65 13.73
CA GLU A 69 -10.85 -2.38 14.29
C GLU A 69 -11.43 -1.05 13.78
N LEU A 70 -12.57 -1.13 13.09
CA LEU A 70 -13.23 0.05 12.50
C LEU A 70 -13.73 1.07 13.53
N ASN A 71 -14.01 0.62 14.75
CA ASN A 71 -14.43 1.51 15.83
C ASN A 71 -13.32 2.50 16.20
N ASP A 72 -12.06 2.06 16.20
CA ASP A 72 -10.91 2.91 16.47
C ASP A 72 -10.80 4.07 15.49
N LEU A 73 -11.12 3.80 14.24
CA LEU A 73 -11.05 4.81 13.20
C LEU A 73 -12.14 5.87 13.37
N SER A 74 -13.32 5.45 13.81
CA SER A 74 -14.42 6.36 14.16
C SER A 74 -14.09 7.18 15.40
N GLU A 75 -13.48 6.58 16.42
CA GLU A 75 -13.02 7.29 17.62
C GLU A 75 -11.85 8.23 17.33
N ALA A 76 -10.94 7.88 16.42
CA ALA A 76 -9.87 8.75 15.96
C ALA A 76 -10.43 10.02 15.30
N ILE A 77 -11.38 9.87 14.37
CA ILE A 77 -12.04 10.99 13.69
C ILE A 77 -12.78 11.86 14.70
N LYS A 78 -13.52 11.28 15.64
CA LYS A 78 -14.20 12.04 16.72
C LYS A 78 -13.20 12.84 17.56
N CYS A 79 -12.06 12.25 17.94
CA CYS A 79 -11.02 12.94 18.69
C CYS A 79 -10.47 14.13 17.90
N PHE A 80 -10.13 13.94 16.62
CA PHE A 80 -9.61 15.01 15.76
C PHE A 80 -10.65 16.10 15.48
N MET A 81 -11.92 15.75 15.28
CA MET A 81 -13.00 16.74 15.13
C MET A 81 -13.25 17.54 16.39
N SER A 82 -13.17 16.89 17.55
CA SER A 82 -13.31 17.55 18.85
C SER A 82 -12.16 18.52 19.09
N GLU A 83 -10.94 18.15 18.71
CA GLU A 83 -9.77 19.05 18.72
C GLU A 83 -10.00 20.30 17.86
N VAL A 84 -10.47 20.12 16.61
CA VAL A 84 -10.78 21.22 15.70
C VAL A 84 -11.85 22.15 16.29
N SER A 85 -12.87 21.59 16.95
CA SER A 85 -13.96 22.36 17.57
C SER A 85 -13.53 23.20 18.78
N LEU A 86 -12.53 22.74 19.53
CA LEU A 86 -11.99 23.43 20.71
C LEU A 86 -10.98 24.52 20.36
N THR A 87 -10.57 24.59 19.10
CA THR A 87 -9.55 25.51 18.64
C THR A 87 -10.17 26.75 18.00
N THR A 88 -9.80 27.94 18.48
CA THR A 88 -10.23 29.20 17.85
C THR A 88 -9.56 29.38 16.49
N LYS A 89 -10.27 29.93 15.49
CA LYS A 89 -9.76 30.22 14.12
C LYS A 89 -8.43 31.00 14.04
N SER A 90 -7.96 31.58 15.14
CA SER A 90 -6.71 32.34 15.25
C SER A 90 -5.51 31.52 15.78
N ASP A 91 -5.67 30.21 15.98
CA ASP A 91 -4.58 29.33 16.45
C ASP A 91 -3.55 29.12 15.33
N PRO A 92 -2.25 29.42 15.57
CA PRO A 92 -1.16 29.12 14.64
C PRO A 92 -1.12 27.66 14.17
N ASP A 93 -1.61 26.73 14.99
CA ASP A 93 -1.60 25.31 14.67
C ASP A 93 -2.91 24.80 14.04
N ALA A 94 -3.90 25.67 13.77
CA ALA A 94 -5.21 25.29 13.20
C ALA A 94 -5.10 24.48 11.89
N ALA A 95 -4.05 24.75 11.11
CA ALA A 95 -3.72 23.96 9.93
C ALA A 95 -3.37 22.50 10.30
N ARG A 96 -2.55 22.26 11.33
CA ARG A 96 -2.19 20.90 11.80
C ARG A 96 -3.46 20.14 12.21
N TRP A 97 -4.42 20.81 12.83
CA TRP A 97 -5.65 20.18 13.37
C TRP A 97 -6.57 19.66 12.29
N LEU A 98 -6.56 20.27 11.11
CA LEU A 98 -7.37 19.83 9.97
C LEU A 98 -6.70 18.75 9.12
N THR A 99 -5.42 18.44 9.33
CA THR A 99 -4.72 17.41 8.53
C THR A 99 -4.98 16.01 9.06
N ASP A 100 -4.98 15.88 10.38
CA ASP A 100 -5.11 14.59 11.07
C ASP A 100 -6.49 13.93 10.85
N PRO A 101 -7.64 14.65 10.92
CA PRO A 101 -8.93 14.08 10.51
C PRO A 101 -8.95 13.69 9.03
N GLY A 102 -8.28 14.46 8.16
CA GLY A 102 -8.18 14.14 6.73
C GLY A 102 -7.48 12.81 6.47
N ILE A 103 -6.38 12.54 7.18
CA ILE A 103 -5.65 11.26 7.09
C ILE A 103 -6.54 10.11 7.59
N ALA A 104 -7.21 10.28 8.73
CA ALA A 104 -8.09 9.26 9.29
C ALA A 104 -9.28 8.92 8.37
N CYS A 105 -9.89 9.92 7.74
CA CYS A 105 -10.95 9.69 6.75
C CYS A 105 -10.45 8.97 5.50
N THR A 106 -9.22 9.24 5.03
CA THR A 106 -8.60 8.47 3.94
C THR A 106 -8.38 7.00 4.32
N ASP A 107 -7.90 6.74 5.54
CA ASP A 107 -7.72 5.38 6.06
C ASP A 107 -9.07 4.64 6.20
N ARG A 108 -10.15 5.36 6.53
CA ARG A 108 -11.52 4.79 6.61
C ARG A 108 -12.08 4.44 5.25
N PHE A 109 -11.92 5.35 4.29
CA PHE A 109 -12.26 5.11 2.91
C PHE A 109 -11.57 3.86 2.35
N ARG A 110 -10.27 3.65 2.63
CA ARG A 110 -9.55 2.47 2.13
C ARG A 110 -10.14 1.15 2.62
N ARG A 111 -10.78 1.13 3.79
CA ARG A 111 -11.42 -0.08 4.35
C ARG A 111 -12.87 -0.25 3.93
N LEU A 112 -13.66 0.82 4.02
CA LEU A 112 -15.10 0.77 3.84
C LEU A 112 -15.53 1.08 2.39
N GLY A 113 -14.67 1.77 1.64
CA GLY A 113 -14.98 2.24 0.29
C GLY A 113 -16.02 3.37 0.26
N GLU A 114 -16.35 3.95 1.41
CA GLU A 114 -17.37 5.00 1.54
C GLU A 114 -16.86 6.33 0.99
N ILE A 115 -17.41 6.73 -0.16
CA ILE A 115 -16.94 7.93 -0.86
C ILE A 115 -17.09 9.22 -0.05
N GLY A 116 -18.07 9.28 0.87
CA GLY A 116 -18.28 10.43 1.76
C GLY A 116 -17.05 10.74 2.62
N ASP A 117 -16.36 9.70 3.11
CA ASP A 117 -15.13 9.86 3.89
C ASP A 117 -14.02 10.50 3.08
N LEU A 118 -13.94 10.14 1.80
CA LEU A 118 -12.95 10.70 0.90
C LEU A 118 -13.23 12.17 0.59
N GLU A 119 -14.51 12.55 0.47
CA GLU A 119 -14.92 13.94 0.29
C GLU A 119 -14.64 14.78 1.54
N GLU A 120 -14.91 14.24 2.73
CA GLU A 120 -14.55 14.87 4.00
C GLU A 120 -13.03 15.04 4.12
N SER A 121 -12.24 14.00 3.78
CA SER A 121 -10.78 14.05 3.76
C SER A 121 -10.26 15.19 2.88
N ILE A 122 -10.74 15.24 1.64
CA ILE A 122 -10.37 16.29 0.67
C ILE A 122 -10.75 17.67 1.23
N GLY A 123 -11.95 17.83 1.79
CA GLY A 123 -12.42 19.07 2.39
C GLY A 123 -11.53 19.54 3.54
N HIS A 124 -11.20 18.64 4.47
CA HIS A 124 -10.35 18.92 5.61
C HIS A 124 -8.93 19.32 5.18
N ILE A 125 -8.27 18.54 4.34
CA ILE A 125 -6.89 18.82 3.89
C ILE A 125 -6.85 20.12 3.08
N THR A 126 -7.86 20.38 2.22
CA THR A 126 -7.96 21.62 1.45
C THR A 126 -8.09 22.84 2.36
N HIS A 127 -8.96 22.76 3.37
CA HIS A 127 -9.09 23.86 4.34
C HIS A 127 -7.80 24.06 5.14
N ALA A 128 -7.15 22.96 5.51
CA ALA A 128 -5.86 22.98 6.19
C ALA A 128 -4.78 23.71 5.36
N LEU A 129 -4.76 23.49 4.04
CA LEU A 129 -3.86 24.19 3.12
C LEU A 129 -4.15 25.69 3.06
N VAL A 130 -5.42 26.11 3.01
CA VAL A 130 -5.81 27.52 3.00
C VAL A 130 -5.33 28.26 4.26
N LEU A 131 -5.30 27.57 5.41
CA LEU A 131 -4.83 28.15 6.68
C LEU A 131 -3.30 28.07 6.86
N THR A 132 -2.60 27.32 6.02
CA THR A 132 -1.15 27.15 6.12
C THR A 132 -0.45 28.33 5.44
N ALA A 133 0.44 29.03 6.15
CA ALA A 133 1.22 30.11 5.56
C ALA A 133 2.17 29.60 4.47
N ASP A 134 2.42 30.43 3.45
CA ASP A 134 3.37 30.11 2.37
C ASP A 134 4.76 29.77 2.93
N GLY A 135 5.35 28.68 2.42
CA GLY A 135 6.67 28.21 2.84
C GLY A 135 6.68 27.43 4.16
N HIS A 136 5.53 27.16 4.77
CA HIS A 136 5.46 26.33 5.97
C HIS A 136 5.94 24.89 5.70
N PRO A 137 6.75 24.28 6.60
CA PRO A 137 7.32 22.93 6.39
C PRO A 137 6.30 21.84 6.06
N ASP A 138 5.09 21.94 6.61
CA ASP A 138 4.01 20.97 6.37
C ASP A 138 3.33 21.09 5.00
N MET A 139 3.55 22.16 4.23
CA MET A 139 2.86 22.32 2.94
C MET A 139 3.12 21.15 2.01
N ALA A 140 4.38 20.68 1.95
CA ALA A 140 4.76 19.53 1.12
C ALA A 140 3.96 18.27 1.51
N ARG A 141 3.82 18.00 2.81
CA ARG A 141 3.07 16.84 3.32
C ARG A 141 1.56 16.95 3.04
N ARG A 142 0.97 18.13 3.24
CA ARG A 142 -0.46 18.37 2.99
C ARG A 142 -0.83 18.18 1.52
N HIS A 143 -0.01 18.72 0.61
CA HIS A 143 -0.20 18.50 -0.82
C HIS A 143 -0.04 17.02 -1.19
N ALA A 144 0.91 16.28 -0.60
CA ALA A 144 1.03 14.84 -0.85
C ALA A 144 -0.24 14.08 -0.43
N ASN A 145 -0.77 14.38 0.77
CA ASN A 145 -1.99 13.75 1.27
C ASN A 145 -3.20 14.08 0.38
N LEU A 146 -3.34 15.34 -0.03
CA LEU A 146 -4.41 15.76 -0.94
C LEU A 146 -4.30 15.03 -2.30
N GLY A 147 -3.08 14.92 -2.82
CA GLY A 147 -2.81 14.17 -4.04
C GLY A 147 -3.15 12.68 -3.92
N ALA A 148 -2.87 12.05 -2.77
CA ALA A 148 -3.25 10.67 -2.50
C ALA A 148 -4.78 10.50 -2.47
N SER A 149 -5.51 11.37 -1.76
CA SER A 149 -6.98 11.32 -1.73
C SER A 149 -7.61 11.49 -3.12
N TYR A 150 -7.04 12.32 -3.99
CA TYR A 150 -7.51 12.45 -5.36
C TYR A 150 -7.24 11.21 -6.22
N ILE A 151 -6.13 10.48 -6.01
CA ILE A 151 -5.90 9.19 -6.70
C ILE A 151 -6.91 8.13 -6.26
N GLU A 152 -7.17 8.02 -4.97
CA GLU A 152 -8.19 7.11 -4.44
C GLU A 152 -9.56 7.41 -5.06
N ARG A 153 -9.88 8.70 -5.22
CA ARG A 153 -11.14 9.14 -5.85
C ARG A 153 -11.17 8.80 -7.33
N PHE A 154 -10.07 9.01 -8.04
CA PHE A 154 -9.91 8.61 -9.43
C PHE A 154 -10.09 7.10 -9.61
N GLN A 155 -9.55 6.27 -8.72
CA GLN A 155 -9.68 4.81 -8.81
C GLN A 155 -11.14 4.33 -8.64
N ARG A 156 -11.97 5.06 -7.88
CA ARG A 156 -13.40 4.75 -7.72
C ARG A 156 -14.26 5.30 -8.84
N LEU A 157 -14.07 6.56 -9.21
CA LEU A 157 -14.96 7.27 -10.13
C LEU A 157 -14.49 7.17 -11.59
N GLY A 158 -13.21 6.92 -11.82
CA GLY A 158 -12.60 6.90 -13.14
C GLY A 158 -12.49 8.28 -13.81
N GLU A 159 -12.78 9.36 -13.09
CA GLU A 159 -12.82 10.72 -13.63
C GLU A 159 -11.41 11.32 -13.81
N LEU A 160 -11.03 11.62 -15.06
CA LEU A 160 -9.70 12.14 -15.39
C LEU A 160 -9.33 13.42 -14.62
N LYS A 161 -10.31 14.29 -14.35
CA LYS A 161 -10.11 15.52 -13.58
C LYS A 161 -9.54 15.27 -12.19
N GLU A 162 -9.93 14.17 -11.54
CA GLU A 162 -9.41 13.82 -10.21
C GLU A 162 -7.94 13.37 -10.31
N LEU A 163 -7.57 12.67 -11.37
CA LEU A 163 -6.16 12.33 -11.65
C LEU A 163 -5.30 13.57 -11.92
N GLU A 164 -5.83 14.56 -12.62
CA GLU A 164 -5.13 15.82 -12.89
C GLU A 164 -4.89 16.62 -11.61
N LYS A 165 -5.90 16.73 -10.74
CA LYS A 165 -5.74 17.34 -9.41
C LYS A 165 -4.73 16.58 -8.55
N ALA A 166 -4.70 15.24 -8.65
CA ALA A 166 -3.73 14.44 -7.94
C ALA A 166 -2.29 14.75 -8.40
N LEU A 167 -2.06 14.82 -9.71
CA LEU A 167 -0.76 15.18 -10.29
C LEU A 167 -0.34 16.58 -9.87
N GLU A 168 -1.22 17.57 -9.97
CA GLU A 168 -0.94 18.94 -9.53
C GLU A 168 -0.46 18.98 -8.08
N ASN A 169 -1.20 18.32 -7.19
CA ASN A 169 -0.85 18.28 -5.78
C ASN A 169 0.45 17.51 -5.51
N LYS A 170 0.67 16.35 -6.14
CA LYS A 170 1.91 15.58 -5.98
C LYS A 170 3.14 16.33 -6.51
N CYS A 171 3.01 17.04 -7.64
CA CYS A 171 4.06 17.89 -8.19
C CYS A 171 4.38 19.05 -7.24
N ARG A 172 3.35 19.72 -6.69
CA ARG A 172 3.53 20.78 -5.70
C ARG A 172 4.21 20.25 -4.44
N ALA A 173 3.81 19.06 -3.99
CA ALA A 173 4.38 18.38 -2.85
C ALA A 173 5.89 18.09 -3.06
N LEU A 174 6.27 17.60 -4.25
CA LEU A 174 7.67 17.38 -4.61
C LEU A 174 8.46 18.70 -4.66
N ALA A 175 7.92 19.73 -5.31
CA ALA A 175 8.59 21.03 -5.47
C ALA A 175 8.87 21.74 -4.14
N LEU A 176 8.03 21.50 -3.13
CA LEU A 176 8.18 22.05 -1.78
C LEU A 176 9.09 21.19 -0.87
N THR A 177 9.48 20.00 -1.33
CA THR A 177 10.32 19.09 -0.55
C THR A 177 11.79 19.46 -0.76
N PRO A 178 12.57 19.73 0.31
CA PRO A 178 13.99 20.03 0.17
C PRO A 178 14.76 18.87 -0.44
N ASN A 179 15.81 19.20 -1.19
CA ASN A 179 16.72 18.20 -1.76
C ASN A 179 17.36 17.35 -0.64
N GLY A 180 17.38 16.03 -0.85
CA GLY A 180 17.90 15.06 0.13
C GLY A 180 16.94 14.72 1.27
N HIS A 181 15.72 15.26 1.27
CA HIS A 181 14.71 14.90 2.27
C HIS A 181 14.27 13.43 2.09
N PRO A 182 14.10 12.64 3.17
CA PRO A 182 13.73 11.22 3.10
C PRO A 182 12.45 10.93 2.28
N ASP A 183 11.47 11.84 2.32
CA ASP A 183 10.23 11.69 1.55
C ASP A 183 10.39 11.80 0.03
N MET A 184 11.50 12.33 -0.50
CA MET A 184 11.66 12.51 -1.95
C MET A 184 11.45 11.20 -2.71
N THR A 185 12.01 10.11 -2.17
CA THR A 185 11.90 8.76 -2.72
C THR A 185 10.44 8.30 -2.83
N HIS A 186 9.60 8.60 -1.84
CA HIS A 186 8.17 8.27 -1.86
C HIS A 186 7.39 9.17 -2.82
N ARG A 187 7.69 10.47 -2.84
CA ARG A 187 7.00 11.45 -3.71
C ARG A 187 7.23 11.15 -5.20
N TYR A 188 8.45 10.75 -5.57
CA TYR A 188 8.73 10.30 -6.92
C TYR A 188 7.98 9.01 -7.28
N ALA A 189 7.93 8.02 -6.37
CA ALA A 189 7.14 6.81 -6.62
C ALA A 189 5.64 7.11 -6.79
N ASP A 190 5.10 8.01 -5.98
CA ASP A 190 3.71 8.46 -6.09
C ASP A 190 3.42 9.16 -7.43
N LEU A 191 4.37 9.97 -7.93
CA LEU A 191 4.27 10.59 -9.24
C LEU A 191 4.32 9.56 -10.37
N THR A 192 5.21 8.56 -10.28
CA THR A 192 5.26 7.46 -11.23
C THR A 192 3.89 6.80 -11.38
N VAL A 193 3.24 6.42 -10.28
CA VAL A 193 1.91 5.77 -10.34
C VAL A 193 0.88 6.67 -11.00
N SER A 194 0.86 7.96 -10.67
CA SER A 194 -0.09 8.92 -11.25
C SER A 194 0.13 9.12 -12.75
N TYR A 195 1.38 9.30 -13.18
CA TYR A 195 1.71 9.46 -14.60
C TYR A 195 1.43 8.20 -15.40
N THR A 196 1.79 7.02 -14.90
CA THR A 196 1.45 5.74 -15.54
C THR A 196 -0.06 5.56 -15.69
N ASN A 197 -0.84 5.92 -14.66
CA ASN A 197 -2.30 5.85 -14.74
C ASN A 197 -2.86 6.80 -15.82
N ARG A 198 -2.28 8.00 -15.96
CA ARG A 198 -2.72 8.97 -16.96
C ARG A 198 -2.36 8.52 -18.37
N TYR A 199 -1.13 8.03 -18.56
CA TYR A 199 -0.69 7.39 -19.80
C TYR A 199 -1.62 6.25 -20.20
N ARG A 200 -1.96 5.32 -19.31
CA ARG A 200 -2.86 4.20 -19.63
C ARG A 200 -4.26 4.65 -20.05
N ARG A 201 -4.69 5.85 -19.65
CA ARG A 201 -5.99 6.43 -19.99
C ARG A 201 -5.98 7.24 -21.27
N LEU A 202 -4.90 7.99 -21.52
CA LEU A 202 -4.81 8.96 -22.61
C LEU A 202 -3.90 8.53 -23.76
N GLY A 203 -2.96 7.62 -23.49
CA GLY A 203 -1.91 7.22 -24.43
C GLY A 203 -0.83 8.28 -24.64
N ASP A 204 -0.77 9.33 -23.81
CA ASP A 204 0.21 10.41 -23.98
C ASP A 204 1.62 9.97 -23.58
N LEU A 205 2.52 9.89 -24.56
CA LEU A 205 3.90 9.48 -24.35
C LEU A 205 4.64 10.38 -23.36
N ALA A 206 4.31 11.67 -23.28
CA ALA A 206 4.95 12.59 -22.33
C ALA A 206 4.65 12.18 -20.88
N ASP A 207 3.44 11.69 -20.58
CA ASP A 207 3.13 11.15 -19.26
C ASP A 207 3.98 9.91 -18.97
N LEU A 208 4.18 9.03 -19.95
CA LEU A 208 5.01 7.84 -19.77
C LEU A 208 6.49 8.17 -19.55
N GLU A 209 7.02 9.17 -20.26
CA GLU A 209 8.38 9.67 -20.06
C GLU A 209 8.55 10.24 -18.64
N ASN A 210 7.58 11.04 -18.18
CA ASN A 210 7.56 11.56 -16.80
C ASN A 210 7.49 10.44 -15.76
N ALA A 211 6.76 9.35 -16.04
CA ALA A 211 6.71 8.18 -15.16
C ALA A 211 8.06 7.48 -15.06
N ILE A 212 8.76 7.29 -16.19
CA ILE A 212 10.10 6.67 -16.26
C ILE A 212 11.12 7.54 -15.51
N GLU A 213 11.11 8.85 -15.73
CA GLU A 213 11.99 9.78 -15.02
C GLU A 213 11.75 9.70 -13.51
N SER A 214 10.49 9.80 -13.09
CA SER A 214 10.11 9.71 -11.67
C SER A 214 10.53 8.37 -11.05
N ALA A 215 10.31 7.25 -11.76
CA ALA A 215 10.67 5.93 -11.28
C ALA A 215 12.19 5.76 -11.12
N SER A 216 12.94 6.32 -12.08
CA SER A 216 14.41 6.31 -12.06
C SER A 216 14.95 7.12 -10.88
N ARG A 217 14.40 8.33 -10.63
CA ARG A 217 14.77 9.15 -9.46
C ARG A 217 14.40 8.46 -8.15
N ALA A 218 13.24 7.82 -8.09
CA ALA A 218 12.82 7.06 -6.92
C ALA A 218 13.82 5.93 -6.61
N LEU A 219 14.30 5.20 -7.63
CA LEU A 219 15.32 4.18 -7.48
C LEU A 219 16.67 4.74 -7.04
N GLU A 220 17.15 5.81 -7.68
CA GLU A 220 18.42 6.48 -7.38
C GLU A 220 18.50 6.93 -5.91
N LEU A 221 17.39 7.40 -5.35
CA LEU A 221 17.30 7.85 -3.97
C LEU A 221 16.99 6.73 -2.96
N THR A 222 16.78 5.49 -3.41
CA THR A 222 16.51 4.36 -2.53
C THR A 222 17.84 3.72 -2.10
N PRO A 223 18.13 3.60 -0.78
CA PRO A 223 19.34 2.92 -0.32
C PRO A 223 19.39 1.45 -0.75
N ASP A 224 20.61 0.95 -0.96
CA ASP A 224 20.83 -0.47 -1.27
C ASP A 224 20.24 -1.38 -0.17
N GLY A 225 19.56 -2.45 -0.60
CA GLY A 225 18.92 -3.40 0.31
C GLY A 225 17.62 -2.92 0.94
N HIS A 226 17.08 -1.76 0.53
CA HIS A 226 15.79 -1.29 1.03
C HIS A 226 14.66 -2.27 0.65
N PRO A 227 13.70 -2.56 1.55
CA PRO A 227 12.62 -3.53 1.30
C PRO A 227 11.75 -3.22 0.08
N GLU A 228 11.62 -1.95 -0.30
CA GLU A 228 10.85 -1.53 -1.49
C GLU A 228 11.64 -1.53 -2.80
N MET A 229 12.94 -1.81 -2.77
CA MET A 229 13.77 -1.83 -3.98
C MET A 229 13.24 -2.80 -5.06
N PRO A 230 12.75 -4.02 -4.73
CA PRO A 230 12.09 -4.89 -5.70
C PRO A 230 10.88 -4.24 -6.38
N LEU A 231 10.02 -3.59 -5.60
CA LEU A 231 8.81 -2.94 -6.12
C LEU A 231 9.17 -1.80 -7.09
N ARG A 232 10.15 -0.96 -6.72
CA ARG A 232 10.58 0.19 -7.52
C ARG A 232 11.20 -0.24 -8.84
N HIS A 233 12.02 -1.30 -8.84
CA HIS A 233 12.53 -1.91 -10.06
C HIS A 233 11.41 -2.44 -10.95
N ALA A 234 10.41 -3.12 -10.38
CA ALA A 234 9.27 -3.61 -11.15
C ALA A 234 8.43 -2.48 -11.74
N THR A 235 8.22 -1.39 -11.00
CA THR A 235 7.51 -0.22 -11.53
C THR A 235 8.25 0.40 -12.71
N LEU A 236 9.58 0.55 -12.62
CA LEU A 236 10.39 1.04 -13.75
C LEU A 236 10.33 0.08 -14.94
N GLY A 237 10.42 -1.24 -14.70
CA GLY A 237 10.29 -2.27 -15.72
C GLY A 237 8.94 -2.21 -16.44
N ALA A 238 7.85 -2.04 -15.70
CA ALA A 238 6.52 -1.87 -16.27
C ALA A 238 6.40 -0.61 -17.14
N CYS A 239 7.03 0.51 -16.75
CA CYS A 239 7.04 1.73 -17.55
C CYS A 239 7.80 1.55 -18.86
N TYR A 240 8.97 0.89 -18.83
CA TYR A 240 9.70 0.56 -20.06
C TYR A 240 8.93 -0.42 -20.95
N GLY A 241 8.25 -1.42 -20.37
CA GLY A 241 7.37 -2.32 -21.12
C GLY A 241 6.18 -1.59 -21.75
N ASP A 242 5.56 -0.67 -21.03
CA ASP A 242 4.52 0.22 -21.54
C ASP A 242 5.03 1.07 -22.72
N ARG A 243 6.30 1.51 -22.69
CA ARG A 243 6.91 2.34 -23.75
C ARG A 243 7.31 1.51 -24.96
N TYR A 244 7.86 0.31 -24.73
CA TYR A 244 8.12 -0.67 -25.79
C TYR A 244 6.83 -1.01 -26.54
N ARG A 245 5.72 -1.29 -25.82
CA ARG A 245 4.43 -1.55 -26.46
C ARG A 245 3.91 -0.38 -27.30
N HIS A 246 4.31 0.85 -26.97
CA HIS A 246 3.90 2.06 -27.69
C HIS A 246 4.77 2.36 -28.91
N LEU A 247 6.09 2.28 -28.76
CA LEU A 247 7.06 2.72 -29.77
C LEU A 247 7.72 1.58 -30.55
N GLY A 248 7.70 0.36 -30.02
CA GLY A 248 8.40 -0.80 -30.59
C GLY A 248 9.92 -0.78 -30.42
N GLU A 249 10.46 0.12 -29.61
CA GLU A 249 11.91 0.26 -29.42
C GLU A 249 12.51 -0.87 -28.56
N PHE A 250 13.30 -1.73 -29.18
CA PHE A 250 13.91 -2.88 -28.50
C PHE A 250 14.81 -2.51 -27.32
N SER A 251 15.38 -1.29 -27.31
CA SER A 251 16.20 -0.84 -26.18
C SER A 251 15.39 -0.69 -24.87
N ASP A 252 14.10 -0.36 -24.97
CA ASP A 252 13.22 -0.27 -23.80
C ASP A 252 12.77 -1.64 -23.33
N PHE A 253 12.59 -2.55 -24.29
CA PHE A 253 12.33 -3.94 -24.00
C PHE A 253 13.46 -4.57 -23.17
N GLU A 254 14.72 -4.35 -23.55
CA GLU A 254 15.88 -4.81 -22.77
C GLU A 254 15.91 -4.22 -21.35
N LYS A 255 15.62 -2.92 -21.20
CA LYS A 255 15.54 -2.25 -19.89
C LYS A 255 14.40 -2.78 -19.03
N ALA A 256 13.27 -3.14 -19.64
CA ALA A 256 12.15 -3.75 -18.94
C ALA A 256 12.54 -5.12 -18.35
N ILE A 257 13.22 -5.96 -19.15
CA ILE A 257 13.74 -7.25 -18.69
C ILE A 257 14.77 -7.07 -17.58
N GLU A 258 15.73 -6.16 -17.75
CA GLU A 258 16.77 -5.89 -16.75
C GLU A 258 16.14 -5.48 -15.41
N SER A 259 15.19 -4.54 -15.45
CA SER A 259 14.52 -4.04 -14.25
C SER A 259 13.69 -5.13 -13.56
N ASN A 260 12.92 -5.91 -14.33
CA ASN A 260 12.13 -7.01 -13.76
C ASN A 260 13.01 -8.14 -13.21
N SER A 261 14.16 -8.41 -13.84
CA SER A 261 15.12 -9.40 -13.36
C SER A 261 15.74 -8.98 -12.03
N ARG A 262 16.10 -7.68 -11.88
CA ARG A 262 16.56 -7.13 -10.59
C ARG A 262 15.48 -7.21 -9.52
N ALA A 263 14.23 -6.91 -9.86
CA ALA A 263 13.12 -7.03 -8.93
C ALA A 263 12.98 -8.47 -8.37
N LEU A 264 13.05 -9.47 -9.25
CA LEU A 264 12.95 -10.89 -8.86
C LEU A 264 14.17 -11.36 -8.05
N ALA A 265 15.38 -10.93 -8.43
CA ALA A 265 16.59 -11.30 -7.71
C ALA A 265 16.61 -10.80 -6.26
N LEU A 266 15.97 -9.65 -5.99
CA LEU A 266 15.91 -9.04 -4.66
C LEU A 266 14.77 -9.59 -3.77
N ASN A 267 13.76 -10.25 -4.34
CA ASN A 267 12.67 -10.86 -3.58
C ASN A 267 12.03 -12.03 -4.35
N PRO A 268 12.57 -13.26 -4.23
CA PRO A 268 12.09 -14.43 -4.97
C PRO A 268 10.70 -14.94 -4.52
N ASP A 269 10.35 -14.76 -3.24
CA ASP A 269 9.27 -15.52 -2.59
C ASP A 269 8.04 -14.69 -2.16
N ASN A 270 8.07 -13.35 -2.28
CA ASN A 270 7.04 -12.50 -1.69
C ASN A 270 6.54 -11.36 -2.60
N ASP A 271 6.39 -11.64 -3.90
CA ASP A 271 5.88 -10.68 -4.88
C ASP A 271 4.40 -10.95 -5.24
N PRO A 272 3.44 -10.12 -4.79
CA PRO A 272 2.02 -10.23 -5.16
C PRO A 272 1.76 -10.08 -6.66
N HIS A 273 2.73 -9.54 -7.41
CA HIS A 273 2.66 -9.32 -8.84
C HIS A 273 3.56 -10.29 -9.65
N ILE A 274 4.07 -11.35 -9.02
CA ILE A 274 4.99 -12.30 -9.65
C ILE A 274 4.38 -12.90 -10.92
N SER A 275 3.07 -13.14 -10.93
CA SER A 275 2.33 -13.63 -12.10
C SER A 275 2.29 -12.62 -13.25
N SER A 276 2.15 -11.32 -12.97
CA SER A 276 2.23 -10.28 -14.01
C SER A 276 3.66 -10.16 -14.54
N ARG A 277 4.67 -10.23 -13.66
CA ARG A 277 6.08 -10.16 -14.06
C ARG A 277 6.49 -11.37 -14.88
N HIS A 278 6.04 -12.57 -14.53
CA HIS A 278 6.24 -13.76 -15.34
C HIS A 278 5.47 -13.71 -16.66
N ALA A 279 4.27 -13.13 -16.69
CA ALA A 279 3.52 -12.93 -17.93
C ALA A 279 4.25 -11.92 -18.84
N ASP A 280 4.70 -10.80 -18.30
CA ASP A 280 5.46 -9.78 -19.02
C ASP A 280 6.81 -10.35 -19.51
N LEU A 281 7.53 -11.12 -18.69
CA LEU A 281 8.73 -11.85 -19.09
C LEU A 281 8.44 -12.95 -20.12
N GLY A 282 7.30 -13.64 -20.02
CA GLY A 282 6.89 -14.71 -20.94
C GLY A 282 6.55 -14.17 -22.33
N VAL A 283 5.79 -13.07 -22.40
CA VAL A 283 5.56 -12.30 -23.63
C VAL A 283 6.91 -11.80 -24.16
N SER A 284 7.77 -11.31 -23.27
CA SER A 284 9.10 -10.83 -23.64
C SER A 284 9.97 -11.89 -24.31
N TYR A 285 10.16 -13.06 -23.69
CA TYR A 285 10.94 -14.12 -24.30
C TYR A 285 10.32 -14.59 -25.63
N THR A 286 8.99 -14.60 -25.74
CA THR A 286 8.29 -14.99 -26.98
C THR A 286 8.55 -14.00 -28.12
N ASP A 287 8.52 -12.70 -27.84
CA ASP A 287 8.83 -11.64 -28.82
C ASP A 287 10.31 -11.65 -29.21
N ARG A 288 11.21 -11.92 -28.26
CA ARG A 288 12.64 -12.10 -28.54
C ARG A 288 12.90 -13.28 -29.49
N TYR A 289 12.30 -14.44 -29.23
CA TYR A 289 12.47 -15.63 -30.07
C TYR A 289 11.83 -15.49 -31.47
N SER A 290 10.82 -14.64 -31.63
CA SER A 290 10.20 -14.39 -32.93
C SER A 290 10.96 -13.38 -33.78
N VAL A 291 11.79 -12.52 -33.17
CA VAL A 291 12.69 -11.60 -33.89
C VAL A 291 14.07 -12.23 -34.17
N GLU A 292 14.56 -13.12 -33.31
CA GLU A 292 15.84 -13.83 -33.49
C GLU A 292 15.72 -15.13 -34.33
N ALA A 293 14.52 -15.52 -34.78
CA ALA A 293 14.33 -16.70 -35.63
C ALA A 293 15.07 -16.53 -36.97
N PRO A 294 16.06 -17.39 -37.30
CA PRO A 294 16.70 -17.35 -38.60
C PRO A 294 15.66 -17.65 -39.66
N VAL A 295 15.53 -16.77 -40.66
CA VAL A 295 14.80 -17.08 -41.88
C VAL A 295 15.57 -18.20 -42.58
N TYR A 296 15.20 -19.45 -42.29
CA TYR A 296 15.66 -20.59 -43.08
C TYR A 296 14.94 -20.51 -44.44
N GLU A 297 15.53 -19.76 -45.37
CA GLU A 297 15.19 -19.90 -46.79
C GLU A 297 15.61 -21.31 -47.24
N PHE A 298 14.65 -22.22 -47.35
CA PHE A 298 14.82 -23.44 -48.13
C PHE A 298 14.94 -23.05 -49.60
N ARG A 299 16.17 -23.12 -50.15
CA ARG A 299 16.42 -23.16 -51.59
C ARG A 299 16.42 -24.59 -52.11
#